data_AF-A0A916WBN7-F1
#
_entry.id   AF-A0A916WBN7-F1
#
_cell.length_a   1.000
_cell.length_b   1.000
_cell.length_c   1.000
_cell.angle_alpha   90.00
_cell.angle_beta   90.00
_cell.angle_gamma   90.00
#
_symmetry.space_group_name_H-M   'P 1'
#
loop_
_entity.id
_entity.type
_entity.pdbx_description
1 polymer ?
#
loop_
_entity_poly.entity_id
_entity_poly.type
_entity_poly.pdbx_seq_one_letter_code
_entity_poly.pdbx_strand_id
1 'polypeptide(L)'
;MARPAVVSPVTVETSPVLPLEQSAAAQGGPTHPKQACENRVLLGFQSCMNEQCARQRFQNHPTCVERREQDKQRQEIRDGRQ
;
A
#
# COMPACT_ATOMS: atom_id res chain seq x y z
N MET A 1 13.56 36.59 -45.50
CA MET A 1 12.84 35.31 -45.40
C MET A 1 12.03 35.31 -44.10
N ALA A 2 10.71 35.50 -44.17
CA ALA A 2 9.80 35.50 -43.02
C ALA A 2 9.39 34.06 -42.66
N ARG A 3 9.24 33.74 -41.38
CA ARG A 3 8.66 32.47 -40.89
C ARG A 3 7.40 32.78 -40.07
N PRO A 4 6.27 32.09 -40.29
CA PRO A 4 5.00 32.40 -39.62
C PRO A 4 4.96 31.87 -38.19
N ALA A 5 4.25 32.60 -37.34
CA ALA A 5 3.84 32.19 -36.01
C ALA A 5 2.80 31.05 -36.10
N VAL A 6 2.97 30.03 -35.27
CA VAL A 6 1.91 29.04 -34.99
C VAL A 6 1.48 29.26 -33.55
N VAL A 7 0.23 29.70 -33.39
CA VAL A 7 -0.44 29.83 -32.10
C VAL A 7 -1.32 28.60 -31.95
N SER A 8 -1.05 27.76 -30.95
CA SER A 8 -1.94 26.67 -30.55
C SER A 8 -2.61 27.06 -29.23
N PRO A 9 -3.93 27.28 -29.19
CA PRO A 9 -4.64 27.44 -27.93
C PRO A 9 -4.90 26.04 -27.36
N VAL A 10 -4.12 25.65 -26.36
CA VAL A 10 -4.48 24.49 -25.54
C VAL A 10 -5.40 24.98 -24.44
N THR A 11 -6.70 24.73 -24.64
CA THR A 11 -7.74 24.78 -23.62
C THR A 11 -7.31 23.89 -22.46
N VAL A 12 -6.99 24.49 -21.31
CA VAL A 12 -6.84 23.72 -20.07
C VAL A 12 -8.24 23.62 -19.46
N GLU A 13 -8.84 22.47 -19.72
CA GLU A 13 -10.09 22.00 -19.13
C GLU A 13 -9.95 22.01 -17.60
N THR A 14 -10.77 22.83 -16.95
CA THR A 14 -10.87 22.89 -15.49
C THR A 14 -11.44 21.57 -15.00
N SER A 15 -10.56 20.66 -14.58
CA SER A 15 -10.99 19.42 -13.93
C SER A 15 -11.61 19.77 -12.58
N PRO A 16 -12.85 19.37 -12.27
CA PRO A 16 -13.44 19.59 -10.96
C PRO A 16 -12.65 18.78 -9.94
N VAL A 17 -11.91 19.48 -9.07
CA VAL A 17 -11.37 18.90 -7.84
C VAL A 17 -12.57 18.62 -6.94
N LEU A 18 -13.10 17.40 -7.03
CA LEU A 18 -13.97 16.85 -6.01
C LEU A 18 -13.19 16.88 -4.68
N PRO A 19 -13.71 17.53 -3.62
CA PRO A 19 -13.16 17.35 -2.29
C PRO A 19 -13.19 15.86 -1.99
N LEU A 20 -12.03 15.24 -1.79
CA LEU A 20 -11.96 13.96 -1.13
C LEU A 20 -12.63 14.18 0.23
N GLU A 21 -13.87 13.72 0.36
CA GLU A 21 -14.44 13.39 1.66
C GLU A 21 -13.55 12.31 2.25
N GLN A 22 -12.50 12.76 2.92
CA GLN A 22 -11.69 11.97 3.81
C GLN A 22 -12.58 11.70 5.01
N SER A 23 -13.51 10.76 4.83
CA SER A 23 -14.26 10.11 5.90
C SER A 23 -13.22 9.51 6.83
N ALA A 24 -12.84 10.31 7.82
CA ALA A 24 -12.14 9.87 9.00
C ALA A 24 -13.08 8.91 9.74
N ALA A 25 -13.10 7.66 9.29
CA ALA A 25 -13.63 6.56 10.07
C ALA A 25 -12.69 6.38 11.27
N ALA A 26 -12.90 7.22 12.29
CA ALA A 26 -12.58 6.90 13.67
C ALA A 26 -13.53 5.78 14.11
N GLN A 27 -13.30 4.59 13.58
CA GLN A 27 -13.94 3.35 13.96
C GLN A 27 -12.79 2.40 14.21
N GLY A 28 -12.70 1.85 15.42
CA GLY A 28 -11.59 1.03 15.90
C GLY A 28 -10.98 0.20 14.78
N GLY A 29 -9.81 0.65 14.31
CA GLY A 29 -9.15 0.00 13.19
C GLY A 29 -8.95 -1.47 13.50
N PRO A 30 -9.02 -2.35 12.48
CA PRO A 30 -9.09 -3.79 12.64
C PRO A 30 -8.12 -4.26 13.71
N THR A 31 -8.64 -4.88 14.77
CA THR A 31 -7.83 -5.37 15.90
C THR A 31 -6.86 -6.45 15.47
N HIS A 32 -7.17 -7.11 14.34
CA HIS A 32 -6.37 -8.17 13.76
C HIS A 32 -5.89 -7.80 12.35
N PRO A 33 -4.58 -7.92 12.03
CA PRO A 33 -4.05 -7.54 10.72
C PRO A 33 -4.67 -8.36 9.57
N LYS A 34 -5.10 -9.60 9.85
CA LYS A 34 -5.78 -10.47 8.89
C LYS A 34 -7.13 -9.92 8.41
N GLN A 35 -7.93 -9.31 9.30
CA GLN A 35 -9.20 -8.69 8.91
C GLN A 35 -8.97 -7.49 7.99
N ALA A 36 -7.92 -6.70 8.24
CA ALA A 36 -7.57 -5.59 7.37
C ALA A 36 -7.25 -6.01 5.91
N CYS A 37 -6.85 -7.27 5.71
CA CYS A 37 -6.40 -7.79 4.43
C CYS A 37 -7.37 -8.77 3.78
N GLU A 38 -8.50 -9.09 4.42
CA GLU A 38 -9.42 -10.16 3.99
C GLU A 38 -10.03 -9.94 2.59
N ASN A 39 -10.14 -8.69 2.15
CA ASN A 39 -10.62 -8.34 0.81
C ASN A 39 -9.53 -8.45 -0.29
N ARG A 40 -8.30 -8.84 0.07
CA ARG A 40 -7.21 -9.04 -0.91
C ARG A 40 -6.94 -10.52 -1.10
N VAL A 41 -6.60 -10.89 -2.33
CA VAL A 41 -6.38 -12.30 -2.73
C VAL A 41 -4.90 -12.55 -3.04
N LEU A 42 -4.42 -13.77 -2.73
CA LEU A 42 -3.07 -14.24 -3.05
C LEU A 42 -1.95 -13.26 -2.63
N LEU A 43 -1.25 -12.68 -3.61
CA LEU A 43 -0.14 -11.75 -3.42
C LEU A 43 -0.58 -10.43 -2.78
N GLY A 44 -1.82 -10.01 -3.02
CA GLY A 44 -2.40 -8.82 -2.41
C GLY A 44 -2.59 -8.99 -0.91
N PHE A 45 -3.07 -10.16 -0.47
CA PHE A 45 -3.17 -10.50 0.96
C PHE A 45 -1.78 -10.51 1.59
N GLN A 46 -0.81 -11.12 0.90
CA GLN A 46 0.54 -11.28 1.40
C GLN A 46 1.27 -9.95 1.53
N SER A 47 1.07 -9.03 0.57
CA SER A 47 1.61 -7.67 0.59
C SER A 47 0.95 -6.82 1.68
N CYS A 48 -0.38 -6.84 1.76
CA CYS A 48 -1.13 -6.13 2.80
C CYS A 48 -0.71 -6.57 4.20
N MET A 49 -0.57 -7.87 4.44
CA MET A 49 -0.07 -8.37 5.73
C MET A 49 1.35 -7.88 6.01
N ASN A 50 2.21 -7.77 5.01
CA ASN A 50 3.55 -7.22 5.18
C ASN A 50 3.51 -5.75 5.62
N GLU A 51 2.68 -4.95 4.95
CA GLU A 51 2.49 -3.54 5.28
C GLU A 51 1.89 -3.37 6.68
N GLN A 52 0.84 -4.13 7.02
CA GLN A 52 0.21 -4.07 8.34
C GLN A 52 1.17 -4.52 9.44
N CYS A 53 1.97 -5.56 9.22
CA CYS A 53 2.97 -6.03 10.18
C CYS A 53 4.20 -5.11 10.29
N ALA A 54 4.44 -4.22 9.31
CA ALA A 54 5.42 -3.16 9.42
C ALA A 54 4.93 -1.97 10.25
N ARG A 55 3.61 -1.82 10.46
CA ARG A 55 3.06 -0.76 11.31
C ARG A 55 3.32 -1.05 12.78
N GLN A 56 3.75 -0.03 13.53
CA GLN A 56 4.03 -0.10 14.96
C GLN A 56 2.87 -0.70 15.79
N ARG A 57 1.62 -0.43 15.39
CA ARG A 57 0.41 -0.95 16.04
C ARG A 57 0.33 -2.48 16.05
N PHE A 58 0.81 -3.14 15.00
CA PHE A 58 0.72 -4.61 14.86
C PHE A 58 2.09 -5.28 14.95
N GLN A 59 3.16 -4.54 15.21
CA GLN A 59 4.52 -5.05 15.22
C GLN A 59 4.74 -6.16 16.27
N ASN A 60 4.03 -6.08 17.40
CA ASN A 60 4.04 -7.07 18.48
C ASN A 60 2.83 -8.02 18.44
N HIS A 61 2.00 -7.96 17.39
CA HIS A 61 0.86 -8.86 17.27
C HIS A 61 1.35 -10.30 16.97
N PRO A 62 0.83 -11.35 17.62
CA PRO A 62 1.32 -12.72 17.49
C PRO A 62 1.43 -13.19 16.03
N THR A 63 0.40 -12.93 15.22
CA THR A 63 0.41 -13.24 13.77
C THR A 63 1.57 -12.62 13.00
N CYS A 64 1.99 -11.41 13.37
CA CYS A 64 3.09 -10.70 12.71
C CYS A 64 4.45 -11.21 13.19
N VAL A 65 4.55 -11.63 14.45
CA VAL A 65 5.76 -12.25 15.01
C VAL A 65 6.01 -13.60 14.34
N GLU A 66 5.01 -14.50 14.35
CA GLU A 66 5.10 -15.82 13.70
C GLU A 66 5.47 -15.71 12.21
N ARG A 67 4.84 -14.75 11.51
CA ARG A 67 5.16 -14.50 10.11
C ARG A 67 6.61 -14.06 9.92
N ARG A 68 7.12 -13.18 10.78
CA ARG A 68 8.50 -12.67 10.67
C ARG A 68 9.53 -13.77 10.95
N GLU A 69 9.23 -14.68 11.88
CA GLU A 69 10.04 -15.88 12.10
C GLU A 69 10.08 -16.79 10.87
N GLN A 70 8.93 -17.05 10.24
CA GLN A 70 8.89 -17.84 9.00
C GLN A 70 9.60 -17.14 7.83
N ASP A 71 9.51 -15.81 7.76
CA ASP A 71 10.19 -15.02 6.74
C ASP A 71 11.71 -15.07 6.93
N LYS A 72 12.18 -14.91 8.18
CA LYS A 72 13.59 -15.04 8.55
C LYS A 72 14.14 -16.42 8.14
N GLN A 73 13.43 -17.51 8.46
CA GLN A 73 13.85 -18.85 8.05
C GLN A 73 13.94 -18.99 6.52
N ARG A 74 12.98 -18.43 5.78
CA ARG A 74 13.03 -18.42 4.30
C ARG A 74 14.20 -17.61 3.78
N GLN A 75 14.52 -16.50 4.42
CA GLN A 75 15.64 -15.65 4.05
C GLN A 75 16.97 -16.35 4.33
N GLU A 76 17.11 -17.03 5.47
CA GLU A 76 18.30 -17.82 5.82
C GLU A 76 18.55 -18.96 4.83
N ILE A 77 17.49 -19.68 4.40
CA ILE A 77 17.60 -20.70 3.35
C ILE A 77 18.02 -20.09 2.01
N ARG A 78 17.53 -18.89 1.69
CA ARG A 78 17.88 -18.20 0.43
C ARG A 78 19.32 -17.70 0.46
N ASP A 79 19.75 -17.15 1.60
CA ASP A 79 21.09 -16.60 1.82
C ASP A 79 22.15 -17.70 1.79
N GLY A 80 21.93 -18.82 2.48
CA GLY A 80 22.88 -19.96 2.48
C GLY A 80 22.98 -20.72 1.15
N ARG A 81 22.15 -20.38 0.16
CA ARG A 81 22.24 -20.90 -1.22
C ARG A 81 23.03 -19.96 -2.16
N GLN A 82 23.33 -18.75 -1.73
CA GLN A 82 24.17 -17.79 -2.47
C GLN A 82 25.65 -17.97 -2.10
#